data_AF-A0A9E5RQX1-F1
#
_entry.id   AF-A0A9E5RQX1-F1
#
_cell.length_a   1.000
_cell.length_b   1.000
_cell.length_c   1.000
_cell.angle_alpha   90.00
_cell.angle_beta   90.00
_cell.angle_gamma   90.00
#
_symmetry.space_group_name_H-M   'P 1'
#
loop_
_entity.id
_entity.type
_entity.pdbx_description
1 polymer ?
#
loop_
_entity_poly.entity_id
_entity_poly.type
_entity_poly.pdbx_seq_one_letter_code
_entity_poly.pdbx_strand_id
1 'polypeptide(L)'
;MQRLNLTGFEGGLSKLTLLPIWYLILAVVVGGTTEEILYRGYATERLSGFTGSYWSGSMLALIAFGLAHVPLWGWTPAFTTVISGSLLTLFYLWTGDLLPCIIAHIVTDGVGIIMPALQRRYSENR
;
A
#
# COMPACT_ATOMS: atom_id res chain seq x y z
N MET A 1 11.12 26.66 -3.19
CA MET A 1 9.94 25.84 -3.55
C MET A 1 10.31 24.96 -4.73
N GLN A 2 10.84 23.76 -4.46
CA GLN A 2 11.32 22.83 -5.47
C GLN A 2 10.14 21.97 -5.94
N ARG A 3 9.82 22.05 -7.24
CA ARG A 3 8.74 21.31 -7.90
C ARG A 3 8.92 19.81 -7.62
N LEU A 4 7.87 19.14 -7.17
CA LEU A 4 7.87 17.71 -6.90
C LEU A 4 8.00 16.92 -8.22
N ASN A 5 9.21 16.79 -8.76
CA ASN A 5 9.55 15.85 -9.85
C ASN A 5 9.44 14.41 -9.32
N LEU A 6 8.22 13.92 -9.13
CA LEU A 6 7.98 12.52 -8.73
C LEU A 6 8.07 11.64 -9.97
N THR A 7 9.28 11.21 -10.33
CA THR A 7 9.49 10.24 -11.41
C THR A 7 9.77 8.87 -10.83
N GLY A 8 8.69 8.15 -10.51
CA GLY A 8 8.72 6.71 -10.25
C GLY A 8 9.28 6.27 -8.89
N PHE A 9 9.35 4.95 -8.73
CA PHE A 9 9.73 4.23 -7.51
C PHE A 9 10.95 4.81 -6.80
N GLU A 10 12.06 4.99 -7.53
CA GLU A 10 13.33 5.43 -6.96
C GLU A 10 13.25 6.85 -6.39
N GLY A 11 12.50 7.73 -7.06
CA GLY A 11 12.27 9.11 -6.59
C GLY A 11 11.42 9.17 -5.32
N GLY A 12 10.42 8.29 -5.20
CA GLY A 12 9.62 8.14 -3.98
C GLY A 12 10.44 7.57 -2.83
N LEU A 13 11.09 6.43 -3.06
CA LEU A 13 11.85 5.71 -2.03
C LEU A 13 13.04 6.54 -1.51
N SER A 14 13.79 7.20 -2.40
CA SER A 14 14.93 8.06 -2.01
C SER A 14 14.53 9.17 -1.04
N LYS A 15 13.33 9.76 -1.20
CA LYS A 15 12.79 10.75 -0.25
C LYS A 15 12.39 10.13 1.08
N LEU A 16 11.78 8.94 1.07
CA LEU A 16 11.37 8.26 2.29
C LEU A 16 12.57 7.82 3.13
N THR A 17 13.67 7.38 2.51
CA THR A 17 14.88 6.97 3.25
C THR A 17 15.54 8.09 4.05
N LEU A 18 15.23 9.36 3.74
CA LEU A 18 15.70 10.53 4.48
C LEU A 18 14.92 10.76 5.79
N LEU A 19 13.71 10.22 5.91
CA LEU A 19 12.84 10.45 7.05
C LEU A 19 13.27 9.64 8.28
N PRO A 20 12.94 10.10 9.50
CA PRO A 20 13.21 9.33 10.72
C PRO A 20 12.52 7.96 10.72
N ILE A 21 13.17 6.94 11.26
CA ILE A 21 12.63 5.56 11.30
C ILE A 21 11.29 5.51 12.05
N TRP A 22 11.14 6.24 13.16
CA TRP A 22 9.88 6.30 13.90
C TRP A 22 8.72 6.83 13.05
N TYR A 23 9.00 7.77 12.15
CA TYR A 23 7.99 8.34 11.24
C TYR A 23 7.60 7.31 10.18
N LEU A 24 8.57 6.58 9.63
CA LEU A 24 8.30 5.52 8.67
C LEU A 24 7.47 4.38 9.29
N ILE A 25 7.75 4.01 10.54
CA ILE A 25 6.93 3.05 11.30
C ILE A 25 5.49 3.53 11.41
N LEU A 26 5.30 4.79 11.81
CA LEU A 26 3.96 5.37 11.91
C LEU A 26 3.26 5.39 10.54
N ALA A 27 3.98 5.76 9.48
CA ALA A 27 3.45 5.83 8.13
C ALA A 27 2.98 4.47 7.62
N VAL A 28 3.77 3.39 7.79
CA VAL A 28 3.35 2.05 7.33
C VAL A 28 2.19 1.49 8.16
N VAL A 29 2.16 1.76 9.48
CA VAL A 29 1.08 1.31 10.36
C VAL A 29 -0.23 2.02 10.01
N VAL A 30 -0.20 3.35 9.93
CA VAL A 30 -1.38 4.16 9.61
C VAL A 30 -1.83 3.91 8.17
N GLY A 31 -0.89 3.89 7.22
CA GLY A 31 -1.14 3.63 5.81
C GLY A 31 -1.81 2.28 5.60
N GLY A 32 -1.13 1.20 5.98
CA GLY A 32 -1.67 -0.16 5.85
C GLY A 32 -3.04 -0.30 6.52
N THR A 33 -3.21 0.16 7.76
CA THR A 33 -4.51 0.10 8.44
C THR A 33 -5.60 0.86 7.69
N THR A 34 -5.31 2.09 7.27
CA THR A 34 -6.29 2.96 6.62
C THR A 34 -6.68 2.43 5.25
N GLU A 35 -5.71 1.95 4.48
CA GLU A 35 -5.94 1.40 3.16
C GLU A 35 -6.78 0.13 3.21
N GLU A 36 -6.51 -0.78 4.15
CA GLU A 36 -7.35 -1.97 4.35
C GLU A 36 -8.79 -1.63 4.70
N ILE A 37 -9.00 -0.73 5.67
CA ILE A 37 -10.34 -0.29 6.07
C ILE A 37 -11.05 0.35 4.88
N LEU A 38 -10.36 1.22 4.14
CA LEU A 38 -10.96 1.96 3.03
C LEU A 38 -11.31 1.05 1.87
N TYR A 39 -10.38 0.21 1.40
CA TYR A 39 -10.55 -0.54 0.15
C TYR A 39 -11.25 -1.87 0.36
N ARG A 40 -10.94 -2.63 1.41
CA ARG A 40 -11.56 -3.94 1.66
C ARG A 40 -12.72 -3.85 2.63
N GLY A 41 -12.58 -3.13 3.73
CA GLY A 41 -13.65 -3.00 4.71
C GLY A 41 -14.85 -2.17 4.21
N TYR A 42 -14.59 -1.09 3.47
CA TYR A 42 -15.63 -0.17 3.02
C TYR A 42 -15.91 -0.26 1.51
N ALA A 43 -14.92 0.00 0.65
CA ALA A 43 -15.17 0.13 -0.78
C ALA A 43 -15.70 -1.17 -1.40
N THR A 44 -15.13 -2.33 -1.06
CA THR A 44 -15.65 -3.64 -1.49
C THR A 44 -17.14 -3.77 -1.17
N GLU A 45 -17.53 -3.61 0.10
CA GLU A 45 -18.93 -3.75 0.52
C GLU A 45 -19.88 -2.80 -0.21
N ARG A 46 -19.50 -1.52 -0.33
CA ARG A 46 -20.35 -0.50 -0.98
C ARG A 46 -20.47 -0.73 -2.48
N LEU A 47 -19.37 -1.06 -3.16
CA LEU A 47 -19.38 -1.33 -4.60
C LEU A 47 -20.07 -2.66 -4.91
N SER A 48 -19.98 -3.64 -4.02
CA SER A 48 -20.72 -4.90 -4.14
C SER A 48 -22.22 -4.69 -3.99
N GLY A 49 -22.66 -3.84 -3.05
CA GLY A 49 -24.06 -3.43 -2.94
C GLY A 49 -24.58 -2.72 -4.20
N PHE A 50 -23.73 -1.90 -4.86
CA PHE A 50 -24.09 -1.21 -6.10
C PHE A 50 -24.12 -2.15 -7.33
N THR A 51 -23.15 -3.06 -7.43
CA THR A 51 -23.00 -3.97 -8.59
C THR A 51 -23.82 -5.26 -8.47
N GLY A 52 -24.33 -5.58 -7.27
CA GLY A 52 -24.99 -6.85 -6.98
C GLY A 52 -24.04 -8.05 -6.95
N SER A 53 -22.72 -7.85 -6.97
CA SER A 53 -21.72 -8.91 -7.02
C SER A 53 -20.53 -8.61 -6.10
N TYR A 54 -20.26 -9.56 -5.20
CA TYR A 54 -19.14 -9.43 -4.27
C TYR A 54 -17.79 -9.40 -5.01
N TRP A 55 -17.66 -10.21 -6.07
CA TRP A 55 -16.49 -10.23 -6.94
C TRP A 55 -16.30 -8.94 -7.74
N SER A 56 -17.38 -8.41 -8.33
CA SER A 56 -17.30 -7.19 -9.15
C SER A 56 -16.96 -5.97 -8.29
N GLY A 57 -17.59 -5.83 -7.11
CA GLY A 57 -17.28 -4.74 -6.18
C GLY A 57 -15.83 -4.78 -5.69
N SER A 58 -15.34 -5.97 -5.34
CA SER A 58 -13.94 -6.19 -4.93
C SER A 58 -12.94 -5.86 -6.03
N MET A 59 -13.25 -6.23 -7.28
CA MET A 59 -12.41 -5.91 -8.44
C MET A 59 -12.32 -4.40 -8.67
N LEU A 60 -13.45 -3.69 -8.56
CA LEU A 60 -13.46 -2.23 -8.69
C LEU A 60 -12.67 -1.55 -7.57
N ALA A 61 -12.81 -2.02 -6.33
CA ALA A 61 -12.03 -1.52 -5.20
C ALA A 61 -10.52 -1.74 -5.42
N LEU A 62 -10.12 -2.92 -5.91
CA LEU A 62 -8.74 -3.26 -6.24
C LEU A 62 -8.16 -2.39 -7.37
N ILE A 63 -8.94 -2.13 -8.42
CA ILE A 63 -8.52 -1.22 -9.51
C ILE A 63 -8.30 0.19 -8.95
N ALA A 64 -9.23 0.69 -8.14
CA ALA A 64 -9.11 2.01 -7.52
C ALA A 64 -7.88 2.10 -6.59
N PHE A 65 -7.61 1.04 -5.81
CA PHE A 65 -6.42 0.91 -4.98
C PHE A 65 -5.12 1.00 -5.81
N GLY A 66 -5.02 0.24 -6.90
CA GLY A 66 -3.86 0.28 -7.80
C GLY A 66 -3.67 1.64 -8.45
N LEU A 67 -4.73 2.27 -8.93
CA LEU A 67 -4.67 3.59 -9.55
C LEU A 67 -4.23 4.69 -8.57
N ALA A 68 -4.63 4.60 -7.29
CA ALA A 68 -4.20 5.53 -6.26
C ALA A 68 -2.68 5.51 -6.02
N HIS A 69 -2.00 4.42 -6.37
CA HIS A 69 -0.56 4.25 -6.23
C HIS A 69 0.26 4.84 -7.40
N VAL A 70 -0.35 5.01 -8.57
CA VAL A 70 0.35 5.46 -9.79
C VAL A 70 1.03 6.84 -9.61
N PRO A 71 0.40 7.88 -9.01
CA PRO A 71 1.01 9.21 -8.92
C PRO A 71 2.30 9.26 -8.09
N LEU A 72 2.40 8.42 -7.05
CA LEU A 72 3.55 8.44 -6.14
C LEU A 72 4.63 7.45 -6.56
N TRP A 73 4.23 6.26 -7.01
CA TRP A 73 5.15 5.15 -7.26
C TRP A 73 5.44 4.92 -8.75
N GLY A 74 4.57 5.39 -9.63
CA GLY A 74 4.59 5.07 -11.06
C GLY A 74 3.89 3.74 -11.38
N TRP A 75 3.77 3.43 -12.67
CA TRP A 75 2.99 2.29 -13.16
C TRP A 75 3.55 0.92 -12.75
N THR A 76 4.87 0.73 -12.81
CA THR A 76 5.48 -0.57 -12.52
C THR A 76 5.30 -0.99 -11.06
N PRO A 77 5.60 -0.17 -10.04
CA PRO A 77 5.32 -0.57 -8.66
C PRO A 77 3.83 -0.60 -8.34
N ALA A 78 3.03 0.29 -8.94
CA ALA A 78 1.57 0.22 -8.79
C ALA A 78 1.02 -1.14 -9.27
N PHE A 79 1.59 -1.71 -10.34
CA PHE A 79 1.23 -3.05 -10.77
C PHE A 79 1.60 -4.13 -9.75
N THR A 80 2.79 -4.05 -9.12
CA THR A 80 3.15 -4.99 -8.05
C THR A 80 2.26 -4.84 -6.83
N THR A 81 1.83 -3.61 -6.51
CA THR A 81 0.83 -3.31 -5.47
C THR A 81 -0.53 -3.92 -5.79
N VAL A 82 -0.94 -3.95 -7.06
CA VAL A 82 -2.17 -4.66 -7.47
C VAL A 82 -2.02 -6.17 -7.28
N ILE A 83 -0.85 -6.75 -7.52
CA ILE A 83 -0.62 -8.19 -7.29
C ILE A 83 -0.74 -8.54 -5.80
N SER A 84 -0.02 -7.84 -4.92
CA SER A 84 -0.14 -8.05 -3.47
C SER A 84 -1.55 -7.74 -2.98
N GLY A 85 -2.15 -6.68 -3.52
CA GLY A 85 -3.51 -6.27 -3.24
C GLY A 85 -4.54 -7.34 -3.65
N SER A 86 -4.31 -8.05 -4.75
CA SER A 86 -5.17 -9.14 -5.20
C SER A 86 -5.12 -10.31 -4.23
N LEU A 87 -3.94 -10.67 -3.73
CA LEU A 87 -3.78 -11.76 -2.76
C LEU A 87 -4.53 -11.47 -1.46
N LEU A 88 -4.37 -10.27 -0.91
CA LEU A 88 -5.07 -9.87 0.30
C LEU A 88 -6.58 -9.72 0.07
N THR A 89 -7.02 -9.25 -1.11
CA THR A 89 -8.44 -9.24 -1.46
C THR A 89 -8.99 -10.67 -1.51
N LEU A 90 -8.34 -11.61 -2.19
CA LEU A 90 -8.77 -13.01 -2.22
C LEU A 90 -8.84 -13.62 -0.81
N PHE A 91 -7.84 -13.34 0.03
CA PHE A 91 -7.84 -13.77 1.43
C PHE A 91 -9.01 -13.18 2.22
N TYR A 92 -9.29 -11.88 2.04
CA TYR A 92 -10.43 -11.22 2.67
C TYR A 92 -11.76 -11.81 2.21
N LEU A 93 -11.94 -12.07 0.91
CA LEU A 93 -13.17 -12.70 0.38
C LEU A 93 -13.35 -14.12 0.91
N TRP A 94 -12.26 -14.84 1.20
CA TRP A 94 -12.31 -16.18 1.75
C TRP A 94 -12.63 -16.20 3.25
N THR A 95 -12.06 -15.28 4.03
CA THR A 95 -12.11 -15.32 5.50
C THR A 95 -13.11 -14.35 6.12
N GLY A 96 -13.42 -13.25 5.43
CA GLY A 96 -14.17 -12.11 5.98
C GLY A 96 -13.42 -11.33 7.07
N ASP A 97 -12.16 -11.67 7.37
CA ASP A 97 -11.39 -11.04 8.45
C ASP A 97 -10.42 -9.99 7.89
N LEU A 98 -10.55 -8.77 8.39
CA LEU A 98 -9.75 -7.63 7.97
C LEU A 98 -8.42 -7.53 8.74
N LEU A 99 -8.36 -8.02 9.98
CA LEU A 99 -7.18 -7.84 10.83
C LEU A 99 -5.93 -8.56 10.27
N PRO A 100 -6.00 -9.81 9.78
CA PRO A 100 -4.86 -10.44 9.14
C PRO A 100 -4.39 -9.69 7.88
N CYS A 101 -5.32 -9.10 7.11
CA CYS A 101 -4.96 -8.27 5.95
C CYS A 101 -4.20 -7.01 6.37
N ILE A 102 -4.65 -6.34 7.44
CA ILE A 102 -3.96 -5.16 8.01
C ILE A 102 -2.54 -5.53 8.43
N ILE A 103 -2.38 -6.61 9.18
CA ILE A 103 -1.05 -7.05 9.64
C ILE A 103 -0.15 -7.38 8.44
N ALA A 104 -0.66 -8.14 7.47
CA ALA A 104 0.11 -8.54 6.29
C ALA A 104 0.53 -7.33 5.43
N HIS A 105 -0.34 -6.33 5.28
CA HIS A 105 -0.04 -5.10 4.57
C HIS A 105 1.04 -4.29 5.28
N ILE A 106 0.88 -4.03 6.59
CA ILE A 106 1.86 -3.30 7.41
C ILE A 106 3.24 -3.97 7.34
N VAL A 107 3.29 -5.30 7.41
CA VAL A 107 4.55 -6.06 7.31
C VAL A 107 5.18 -5.90 5.92
N THR A 108 4.38 -6.01 4.85
CA THR A 108 4.87 -5.89 3.47
C THR A 108 5.45 -4.50 3.22
N ASP A 109 4.74 -3.45 3.64
CA ASP A 109 5.20 -2.07 3.54
C ASP A 109 6.42 -1.79 4.42
N GLY A 110 6.43 -2.34 5.64
CA GLY A 110 7.56 -2.26 6.55
C GLY A 110 8.84 -2.80 5.91
N VAL A 111 8.78 -3.96 5.26
CA VAL A 111 9.92 -4.50 4.52
C VAL A 111 10.30 -3.61 3.34
N GLY A 112 9.31 -3.14 2.56
CA GLY A 112 9.57 -2.32 1.37
C GLY A 112 10.10 -0.91 1.63
N ILE A 113 9.78 -0.32 2.79
CA ILE A 113 10.07 1.10 3.09
C ILE A 113 11.10 1.25 4.21
N ILE A 114 11.00 0.49 5.30
CA ILE A 114 11.86 0.68 6.48
C ILE A 114 13.23 0.03 6.25
N MET A 115 13.29 -1.16 5.64
CA MET A 115 14.57 -1.85 5.42
C MET A 115 15.55 -1.04 4.55
N PRO A 116 15.14 -0.43 3.42
CA PRO A 116 16.03 0.45 2.66
C PRO A 116 16.52 1.66 3.47
N ALA A 117 15.67 2.24 4.32
CA ALA A 117 16.05 3.36 5.19
C ALA A 117 17.08 2.95 6.25
N LEU A 118 16.96 1.75 6.81
CA LEU A 118 17.95 1.19 7.74
C LEU A 118 19.28 0.88 7.05
N GLN A 119 19.24 0.26 5.87
CA GLN A 119 20.43 -0.05 5.07
C GLN A 119 21.25 1.20 4.74
N ARG A 120 20.56 2.28 4.33
CA ARG A 120 21.19 3.57 4.08
C ARG A 120 21.93 4.11 5.31
N ARG A 121 21.26 4.19 6.46
CA ARG A 121 21.87 4.68 7.71
C ARG A 121 23.06 3.84 8.14
N TYR A 122 22.98 2.53 7.95
CA TYR A 122 24.10 1.63 8.22
C TYR A 122 25.31 1.93 7.32
N SER A 123 25.08 2.20 6.03
CA SER A 123 26.15 2.55 5.08
C SER A 123 26.76 3.93 5.33
N GLU A 124 25.99 4.90 5.83
CA GLU A 124 26.48 6.25 6.14
C GLU A 124 27.32 6.30 7.43
N ASN A 125 27.18 5.31 8.32
CA ASN A 125 27.89 5.22 9.60
C ASN A 125 29.16 4.34 9.55
N ARG A 126 29.52 3.78 8.39
CA ARG A 126 30.81 3.10 8.15
C ARG A 126 31.78 4.05 7.49
#